data_AF-A0A7X9PJZ1-F1
#
_entry.id   AF-A0A7X9PJZ1-F1
#
_cell.length_a   1.000
_cell.length_b   1.000
_cell.length_c   1.000
_cell.angle_alpha   90.00
_cell.angle_beta   90.00
_cell.angle_gamma   90.00
#
_symmetry.space_group_name_H-M   'P 1'
#
loop_
_entity.id
_entity.type
_entity.pdbx_description
1 polymer ?
#
loop_
_entity_poly.entity_id
_entity_poly.type
_entity_poly.pdbx_seq_one_letter_code
_entity_poly.pdbx_strand_id
1 'polypeptide(L)'
;MRMKVVFLGICIGWIQLVHAQVIQTQASIDRNECLIGDQLKLTITLYKPKDARIFFPALTDTLSKSVEILNATGIDTVKKENNQIKLQQTLTITS
;
A
#
# COMPACT_ATOMS: atom_id res chain seq x y z
N MET A 1 46.87 10.18 -17.53
CA MET A 1 46.12 8.94 -17.83
C MET A 1 45.78 8.12 -16.57
N ARG A 2 46.75 7.90 -15.66
CA ARG A 2 46.55 7.16 -14.38
C ARG A 2 45.43 7.72 -13.47
N MET A 3 45.30 9.05 -13.38
CA MET A 3 44.30 9.70 -12.50
C MET A 3 42.84 9.50 -12.95
N LYS A 4 42.60 9.32 -14.26
CA LYS A 4 41.26 9.04 -14.81
C LYS A 4 40.80 7.61 -14.52
N VAL A 5 41.74 6.66 -14.48
CA VAL A 5 41.46 5.24 -14.20
C VAL A 5 41.12 5.03 -12.72
N VAL A 6 41.78 5.77 -11.82
CA VAL A 6 41.45 5.77 -10.39
C VAL A 6 40.05 6.35 -10.15
N PHE A 7 39.72 7.47 -10.80
CA PHE A 7 38.36 8.04 -10.74
C PHE A 7 37.30 7.08 -11.27
N LEU A 8 37.58 6.36 -12.37
CA LEU A 8 36.65 5.38 -12.93
C LEU A 8 36.44 4.18 -11.98
N GLY A 9 37.49 3.72 -11.29
CA GLY A 9 37.41 2.66 -10.28
C GLY A 9 36.57 3.05 -9.06
N ILE A 10 36.62 4.30 -8.62
CA ILE A 10 35.82 4.81 -7.50
C ILE A 10 34.33 4.87 -7.89
N CYS A 11 34.00 5.27 -9.11
CA CYS A 11 32.60 5.30 -9.58
C CYS A 11 31.98 3.89 -9.68
N ILE A 12 32.76 2.88 -10.03
CA ILE A 12 32.27 1.48 -10.12
C ILE A 12 32.07 0.88 -8.72
N GLY A 13 32.89 1.25 -7.73
CA GLY A 13 32.75 0.79 -6.34
C GLY A 13 31.54 1.36 -5.59
N TRP A 14 30.89 2.39 -6.12
CA TRP A 14 29.71 3.05 -5.52
C TRP A 14 28.38 2.49 -6.00
N ILE A 15 28.38 1.45 -6.83
CA ILE A 15 27.17 0.68 -7.14
C ILE A 15 26.87 -0.23 -5.93
N GLN A 16 26.63 0.38 -4.77
CA GLN A 16 25.98 -0.28 -3.66
C GLN A 16 24.55 -0.59 -4.10
N LEU A 17 24.15 -1.83 -3.88
CA LEU A 17 22.84 -2.39 -4.18
C LEU A 17 21.73 -1.52 -3.56
N VAL A 18 21.19 -0.61 -4.36
CA VAL A 18 19.95 0.09 -4.04
C VAL A 18 18.83 -0.94 -4.12
N HIS A 19 18.50 -1.55 -2.99
CA HIS A 19 17.28 -2.33 -2.87
C HIS A 19 16.09 -1.38 -2.98
N ALA A 20 15.47 -1.32 -4.16
CA ALA A 20 14.20 -0.61 -4.33
C ALA A 20 13.17 -1.22 -3.37
N GLN A 21 12.82 -0.47 -2.33
CA GLN A 21 11.83 -0.88 -1.35
C GLN A 21 10.43 -0.78 -1.97
N VAL A 22 9.86 -1.93 -2.33
CA VAL A 22 8.58 -1.98 -3.05
C VAL A 22 7.42 -1.72 -2.08
N ILE A 23 6.66 -0.67 -2.37
CA ILE A 23 5.35 -0.41 -1.77
C ILE A 23 4.29 -0.95 -2.71
N GLN A 24 3.36 -1.76 -2.22
CA GLN A 24 2.29 -2.33 -3.03
C GLN A 24 0.94 -2.04 -2.39
N THR A 25 -0.02 -1.58 -3.19
CA THR A 25 -1.40 -1.33 -2.77
C THR A 25 -2.34 -2.22 -3.54
N GLN A 26 -3.35 -2.74 -2.86
CA GLN A 26 -4.40 -3.54 -3.44
C GLN A 26 -5.74 -3.12 -2.86
N ALA A 27 -6.75 -2.99 -3.71
CA ALA A 27 -8.14 -2.85 -3.31
C ALA A 27 -8.92 -4.02 -3.92
N SER A 28 -9.79 -4.65 -3.14
CA SER A 28 -10.62 -5.76 -3.58
C SER A 28 -12.03 -5.58 -3.04
N ILE A 29 -13.02 -5.77 -3.92
CA ILE A 29 -14.43 -5.78 -3.56
C ILE A 29 -14.93 -7.23 -3.71
N ASP A 30 -15.79 -7.67 -2.80
CA ASP A 30 -16.32 -9.04 -2.81
C ASP A 30 -17.09 -9.36 -4.11
N ARG A 31 -17.76 -8.35 -4.70
CA ARG A 31 -18.55 -8.45 -5.93
C ARG A 31 -18.43 -7.18 -6.76
N ASN A 32 -18.52 -7.31 -8.08
CA ASN A 32 -18.45 -6.18 -9.01
C ASN A 32 -19.81 -5.56 -9.33
N GLU A 33 -20.90 -6.17 -8.85
CA GLU A 33 -22.28 -5.73 -9.04
C GLU A 33 -23.05 -5.89 -7.74
N CYS A 34 -24.04 -5.02 -7.54
CA CYS A 34 -24.99 -5.07 -6.43
C CYS A 34 -26.27 -4.35 -6.82
N LEU A 35 -27.35 -4.65 -6.09
CA LEU A 35 -28.58 -3.86 -6.15
C LEU A 35 -28.44 -2.62 -5.26
N ILE A 36 -29.34 -1.65 -5.44
CA ILE A 36 -29.38 -0.45 -4.59
C ILE A 36 -29.70 -0.86 -3.16
N GLY A 37 -28.97 -0.32 -2.19
CA GLY A 37 -29.11 -0.68 -0.78
C GLY A 37 -28.42 -1.98 -0.35
N ASP A 38 -27.82 -2.73 -1.28
CA ASP A 38 -27.00 -3.89 -0.92
C ASP A 38 -25.71 -3.44 -0.21
N GLN A 39 -25.18 -4.32 0.63
CA GLN A 39 -23.93 -4.09 1.34
C GLN A 39 -22.81 -4.95 0.75
N LEU A 40 -21.71 -4.30 0.40
CA LEU A 40 -20.49 -4.93 -0.10
C LEU A 40 -19.33 -4.67 0.85
N LYS A 41 -18.33 -5.55 0.82
CA LYS A 41 -17.06 -5.31 1.50
C LYS A 41 -16.01 -4.86 0.51
N LEU A 42 -15.37 -3.74 0.81
CA LEU A 42 -14.17 -3.24 0.15
C LEU A 42 -12.98 -3.43 1.09
N THR A 43 -12.03 -4.25 0.70
CA THR A 43 -10.79 -4.47 1.45
C THR A 43 -9.63 -3.73 0.80
N ILE A 44 -9.03 -2.83 1.57
CA ILE A 44 -7.84 -2.06 1.19
C ILE A 44 -6.63 -2.69 1.88
N THR A 45 -5.63 -3.06 1.10
CA THR A 45 -4.39 -3.68 1.59
C THR A 45 -3.20 -2.87 1.11
N LEU A 46 -2.26 -2.62 2.02
CA LEU A 46 -1.00 -1.97 1.73
C LEU A 46 0.14 -2.85 2.26
N TYR A 47 1.11 -3.11 1.41
CA TYR A 47 2.37 -3.72 1.79
C TYR A 47 3.46 -2.66 1.75
N LYS A 48 4.17 -2.50 2.86
CA LYS A 48 5.22 -1.49 3.00
C LYS A 48 6.44 -2.06 3.74
N PRO A 49 7.64 -1.53 3.49
CA PRO A 49 8.78 -1.75 4.38
C PRO A 49 8.46 -1.26 5.81
N LYS A 50 9.11 -1.86 6.80
CA LYS A 50 8.97 -1.47 8.21
C LYS A 50 9.22 0.02 8.42
N ASP A 51 10.26 0.56 7.80
CA ASP A 51 10.73 1.93 8.01
C ASP A 51 10.02 2.98 7.13
N ALA A 52 9.20 2.53 6.16
CA ALA A 52 8.43 3.43 5.32
C ALA A 52 7.30 4.10 6.12
N ARG A 53 7.28 5.43 6.16
CA ARG A 53 6.16 6.20 6.71
C ARG A 53 5.12 6.37 5.60
N ILE A 54 3.92 5.85 5.83
CA ILE A 54 2.81 5.94 4.89
C ILE A 54 1.59 6.46 5.65
N PHE A 55 0.92 7.44 5.05
CA PHE A 55 -0.40 7.85 5.49
C PHE A 55 -1.42 6.89 4.91
N PHE A 56 -1.96 6.00 5.76
CA PHE A 56 -3.06 5.15 5.36
C PHE A 56 -4.33 6.01 5.32
N PRO A 57 -5.14 5.95 4.23
CA PRO A 57 -6.28 6.84 4.08
C PRO A 57 -7.32 6.62 5.18
N ALA A 58 -7.79 7.71 5.77
CA ALA A 58 -8.92 7.72 6.70
C ALA A 58 -10.19 8.01 5.90
N LEU A 59 -10.82 6.96 5.41
CA LEU A 59 -12.07 7.06 4.65
C LEU A 59 -13.24 7.20 5.62
N THR A 60 -14.09 8.21 5.41
CA THR A 60 -15.20 8.57 6.32
C THR A 60 -16.54 8.12 5.73
N ASP A 61 -17.50 9.02 5.49
CA ASP A 61 -18.90 8.63 5.21
C ASP A 61 -19.17 8.32 3.73
N THR A 62 -18.37 8.86 2.81
CA THR A 62 -18.70 8.81 1.37
C THR A 62 -17.47 8.54 0.52
N LEU A 63 -17.54 7.52 -0.33
CA LEU A 63 -16.52 7.22 -1.35
C LEU A 63 -16.80 7.98 -2.65
N SER A 64 -18.08 8.07 -3.04
CA SER A 64 -18.52 8.80 -4.21
C SER A 64 -19.98 9.23 -4.04
N LYS A 65 -20.53 10.02 -4.98
CA LYS A 65 -21.93 10.49 -4.93
C LYS A 65 -22.98 9.38 -4.77
N SER A 66 -22.65 8.15 -5.10
CA SER A 66 -23.54 7.00 -5.09
C SER A 66 -22.99 5.83 -4.27
N VAL A 67 -21.92 6.05 -3.50
CA VAL A 67 -21.34 5.00 -2.66
C VAL A 67 -21.01 5.56 -1.29
N GLU A 68 -21.71 5.04 -0.30
CA GLU A 68 -21.58 5.42 1.10
C GLU A 68 -20.80 4.35 1.87
N ILE A 69 -20.12 4.76 2.94
CA ILE A 69 -19.44 3.86 3.87
C ILE A 69 -20.32 3.76 5.11
N LEU A 70 -20.81 2.56 5.37
CA LEU A 70 -21.60 2.27 6.56
C LEU A 70 -20.72 1.94 7.76
N ASN A 71 -19.56 1.33 7.52
CA ASN A 71 -18.64 0.95 8.57
C ASN A 71 -17.21 0.83 8.04
N ALA A 72 -16.25 1.15 8.90
CA ALA A 72 -14.84 0.91 8.66
C ALA A 72 -14.24 0.14 9.84
N THR A 73 -13.52 -0.94 9.57
CA THR A 73 -12.73 -1.60 10.61
C THR A 73 -11.55 -0.72 11.00
N GLY A 74 -10.95 -1.02 12.17
CA GLY A 74 -9.60 -0.54 12.45
C GLY A 74 -8.61 -1.02 11.38
N ILE A 75 -7.49 -0.30 11.24
CA ILE A 75 -6.38 -0.72 10.38
C ILE A 75 -5.62 -1.82 11.11
N ASP A 76 -5.70 -3.05 10.59
CA ASP A 76 -4.93 -4.18 11.09
C ASP A 76 -3.50 -4.15 10.54
N THR A 77 -2.53 -4.52 11.37
CA THR A 77 -1.09 -4.48 11.06
C THR A 77 -0.47 -5.86 11.28
N VAL A 78 -0.09 -6.53 10.19
CA VAL A 78 0.58 -7.83 10.22
C VAL A 78 2.04 -7.68 9.81
N LYS A 79 2.95 -8.10 10.69
CA LYS A 79 4.39 -8.17 10.39
C LYS A 79 4.66 -9.43 9.58
N LYS A 80 5.40 -9.32 8.47
CA LYS A 80 5.85 -10.44 7.65
C LYS A 80 7.35 -10.69 7.87
N GLU A 81 7.81 -11.90 7.56
CA GLU A 81 9.19 -12.37 7.82
C GLU A 81 10.27 -11.55 7.08
N ASN A 82 9.93 -10.86 5.99
CA ASN A 82 10.89 -10.10 5.15
C ASN A 82 10.96 -8.59 5.47
N ASN A 83 10.82 -8.21 6.74
CA ASN A 83 10.82 -6.79 7.15
C ASN A 83 9.75 -5.92 6.46
N GLN A 84 8.70 -6.59 5.98
CA GLN A 84 7.54 -5.99 5.34
C GLN A 84 6.37 -5.99 6.33
N ILE A 85 5.60 -4.93 6.30
CA ILE A 85 4.38 -4.74 7.06
C ILE A 85 3.21 -4.76 6.08
N LYS A 86 2.21 -5.57 6.38
CA LYS A 86 0.90 -5.52 5.73
C LYS A 86 -0.04 -4.70 6.61
N LEU A 87 -0.60 -3.63 6.06
CA LEU A 87 -1.72 -2.91 6.64
C LEU A 87 -2.99 -3.32 5.88
N GLN A 88 -4.09 -3.55 6.60
CA GLN A 88 -5.36 -3.90 5.99
C GLN A 88 -6.51 -3.19 6.69
N GLN A 89 -7.46 -2.70 5.91
CA GLN A 89 -8.73 -2.16 6.39
C GLN A 89 -9.86 -2.69 5.52
N THR A 90 -10.97 -3.07 6.15
CA THR A 90 -12.19 -3.47 5.45
C THR A 90 -13.28 -2.43 5.70
N LEU A 91 -13.93 -2.00 4.63
CA LEU A 91 -15.04 -1.08 4.64
C LEU A 91 -16.31 -1.81 4.21
N THR A 92 -17.41 -1.58 4.91
CA THR A 92 -18.75 -1.96 4.47
C THR A 92 -19.33 -0.78 3.72
N ILE A 93 -19.64 -0.98 2.44
CA ILE A 93 -20.13 0.06 1.53
C ILE A 93 -21.52 -0.29 1.00
N THR A 94 -22.28 0.72 0.61
CA THR A 94 -23.60 0.56 -0.02
C THR A 94 -23.80 1.57 -1.15
N SER A 95 -24.79 1.29 -2.02
CA SER A 95 -25.16 2.11 -3.17
C SER A 95 -26.47 2.86 -2.98
#